data_AF-A0A3L7UJS8-F1
#
_entry.id   AF-A0A3L7UJS8-F1
#
_cell.length_a   1.000
_cell.length_b   1.000
_cell.length_c   1.000
_cell.angle_alpha   90.00
_cell.angle_beta   90.00
_cell.angle_gamma   90.00
#
_symmetry.space_group_name_H-M   'P 1'
#
loop_
_entity.id
_entity.type
_entity.pdbx_description
1 polymer ?
#
loop_
_entity_poly.entity_id
_entity_poly.type
_entity_poly.pdbx_seq_one_letter_code
_entity_poly.pdbx_strand_id
1 'polypeptide(L)'
;MLLVITPVGDVRCLYDESLDLSSLGSVHILRGSHVEPDLFGQWFADMSPVGGPRLGPFPRRSDALSAEVAWLRDHWLAPSLSADSTALV
;
A
#
# COMPACT_ATOMS: atom_id res chain seq x y z
N MET A 1 -11.28 3.36 3.74
CA MET A 1 -10.12 4.09 3.21
C MET A 1 -9.16 4.56 4.29
N LEU A 2 -7.84 4.54 4.01
CA LEU A 2 -6.81 5.28 4.75
C LEU A 2 -6.10 6.20 3.74
N LEU A 3 -5.96 7.48 4.08
CA LEU A 3 -5.34 8.51 3.24
C LEU A 3 -4.32 9.25 4.09
N VAL A 4 -3.11 9.41 3.57
CA VAL A 4 -1.99 10.07 4.23
C VAL A 4 -1.53 11.25 3.39
N ILE A 5 -1.48 12.42 4.03
CA ILE A 5 -0.95 13.65 3.43
C ILE A 5 0.50 13.78 3.88
N THR A 6 1.42 13.91 2.94
CA THR A 6 2.85 14.09 3.22
C THR A 6 3.16 15.56 3.52
N PRO A 7 4.27 15.88 4.21
CA PRO A 7 4.67 17.27 4.48
C PRO A 7 4.90 18.12 3.24
N VAL A 8 5.19 17.49 2.09
CA VAL A 8 5.39 18.17 0.80
C VAL A 8 4.08 18.40 0.03
N GLY A 9 2.94 17.97 0.59
CA GLY A 9 1.62 18.18 0.00
C GLY A 9 1.12 17.04 -0.88
N ASP A 10 1.89 15.96 -1.06
CA ASP A 10 1.43 14.78 -1.80
C ASP A 10 0.46 13.96 -0.97
N VAL A 11 -0.55 13.39 -1.63
CA VAL A 11 -1.52 12.46 -1.02
C VAL A 11 -1.22 11.04 -1.46
N ARG A 12 -1.15 10.11 -0.50
CA ARG A 12 -1.07 8.67 -0.76
C ARG A 12 -2.25 7.95 -0.11
N CYS A 13 -2.86 7.01 -0.82
CA CYS A 13 -3.95 6.21 -0.27
C CYS A 13 -4.02 4.83 -0.94
N LEU A 14 -4.79 3.93 -0.31
CA LEU A 14 -5.30 2.74 -0.98
C LEU A 14 -6.66 3.09 -1.58
N TYR A 15 -6.78 2.93 -2.89
CA TYR A 15 -8.00 3.22 -3.63
C TYR A 15 -9.09 2.18 -3.33
N ASP A 16 -10.25 2.65 -2.87
CA ASP A 16 -11.43 1.83 -2.55
C ASP A 16 -12.76 2.39 -3.09
N GLU A 17 -12.69 3.29 -4.08
CA GLU A 17 -13.85 3.91 -4.76
C GLU A 17 -14.75 4.79 -3.85
N SER A 18 -14.42 4.95 -2.57
CA SER A 18 -15.23 5.75 -1.63
C SER A 18 -15.09 7.26 -1.81
N LEU A 19 -14.06 7.70 -2.55
CA LEU A 19 -13.73 9.11 -2.78
C LEU A 19 -13.34 9.34 -4.24
N ASP A 20 -13.87 10.43 -4.82
CA ASP A 20 -13.39 10.94 -6.10
C ASP A 20 -12.03 11.62 -5.93
N LEU A 21 -10.96 10.89 -6.25
CA LEU A 21 -9.58 11.37 -6.12
C LEU A 21 -9.25 12.55 -7.05
N SER A 22 -10.01 12.75 -8.13
CA SER A 22 -9.77 13.88 -9.04
C SER A 22 -10.05 15.24 -8.39
N SER A 23 -10.88 15.26 -7.35
CA SER A 23 -11.15 16.45 -6.54
C SER A 23 -9.95 16.89 -5.68
N LEU A 24 -8.97 16.01 -5.47
CA LEU A 24 -7.77 16.28 -4.67
C LEU A 24 -6.59 16.80 -5.50
N GLY A 25 -6.65 16.67 -6.84
CA GLY A 25 -5.59 17.10 -7.75
C GLY A 25 -5.24 16.06 -8.81
N SER A 26 -4.00 16.10 -9.31
CA SER A 26 -3.50 15.16 -10.33
C SER A 26 -3.32 13.76 -9.75
N VAL A 27 -3.99 12.77 -10.34
CA VAL A 27 -3.98 11.38 -9.84
C VAL A 27 -2.94 10.55 -10.57
N HIS A 28 -2.09 9.86 -9.80
CA HIS A 28 -1.15 8.85 -10.29
C HIS A 28 -1.53 7.47 -9.71
N ILE A 29 -1.80 6.50 -10.57
CA ILE A 29 -2.25 5.15 -10.17
C ILE A 29 -1.13 4.15 -10.42
N LEU A 30 -0.82 3.34 -9.40
CA LEU A 30 0.18 2.28 -9.44
C LEU A 30 -0.40 1.00 -8.83
N ARG A 31 0.14 -0.15 -9.22
CA ARG A 31 -0.19 -1.44 -8.58
C ARG A 31 0.48 -1.51 -7.21
N GLY A 32 -0.27 -1.90 -6.18
CA GLY A 32 0.27 -2.16 -4.84
C GLY A 32 0.89 -3.55 -4.71
N SER A 33 0.32 -4.56 -5.39
CA SER A 33 0.83 -5.92 -5.40
C SER A 33 0.31 -6.72 -6.60
N HIS A 34 0.77 -7.98 -6.70
CA HIS A 34 0.15 -9.03 -7.50
C HIS A 34 -0.43 -10.11 -6.57
N VAL A 35 -1.75 -10.35 -6.63
CA VAL A 35 -2.42 -11.38 -5.82
C VAL A 35 -2.87 -12.55 -6.69
N GLU A 36 -2.09 -13.62 -6.69
CA GLU A 36 -2.22 -14.74 -7.61
C GLU A 36 -2.16 -16.10 -6.87
N PRO A 37 -2.85 -17.15 -7.37
CA PRO A 37 -2.70 -18.50 -6.86
C PRO A 37 -1.41 -19.15 -7.38
N ASP A 38 -0.90 -20.13 -6.63
CA ASP A 38 0.12 -21.06 -7.10
C ASP A 38 -0.49 -22.32 -7.76
N LEU A 39 0.38 -23.25 -8.16
CA LEU A 39 -0.02 -24.52 -8.79
C LEU A 39 -0.81 -25.45 -7.85
N PHE A 40 -0.78 -25.21 -6.54
CA PHE A 40 -1.49 -25.98 -5.53
C PHE A 40 -2.78 -25.28 -5.06
N GLY A 41 -3.14 -24.15 -5.67
CA GLY A 41 -4.32 -23.36 -5.32
C GLY A 41 -4.15 -22.49 -4.07
N GLN A 42 -2.92 -22.34 -3.57
CA GLN A 42 -2.60 -21.42 -2.48
C GLN A 42 -2.38 -20.01 -3.03
N TRP A 43 -2.87 -19.00 -2.32
CA TRP A 43 -2.80 -17.61 -2.73
C TRP A 43 -1.59 -16.90 -2.13
N PHE A 44 -0.95 -16.04 -2.93
CA PHE A 44 0.14 -15.18 -2.49
C PHE A 44 -0.16 -13.74 -2.88
N ALA A 45 0.33 -12.80 -2.06
CA ALA A 45 0.41 -11.38 -2.44
C ALA A 45 1.89 -11.01 -2.62
N ASP A 46 2.30 -10.73 -3.85
CA ASP A 46 3.64 -10.25 -4.18
C ASP A 46 3.68 -8.72 -4.16
N MET A 47 4.31 -8.15 -3.13
CA MET A 47 4.40 -6.72 -2.89
C MET A 47 5.57 -6.06 -3.65
N SER A 48 6.23 -6.77 -4.58
CA SER A 48 7.34 -6.23 -5.37
C SER A 48 7.06 -4.93 -6.14
N PRO A 49 5.83 -4.60 -6.61
CA PRO A 49 5.54 -3.30 -7.24
C PRO A 49 5.83 -2.09 -6.36
N VAL A 50 5.84 -2.28 -5.04
CA VAL A 50 6.15 -1.25 -4.04
C VAL A 50 7.40 -1.58 -3.21
N GLY A 51 8.22 -2.53 -3.67
CA GLY A 51 9.46 -2.94 -3.01
C GLY A 51 9.27 -3.81 -1.77
N GLY A 52 8.10 -4.42 -1.59
CA GLY A 52 7.77 -5.28 -0.46
C GLY A 52 8.08 -6.77 -0.66
N PRO A 53 7.80 -7.60 0.35
CA PRO A 53 8.01 -9.04 0.31
C PRO A 53 6.89 -9.80 -0.41
N ARG A 54 7.05 -11.11 -0.55
CA ARG A 54 5.96 -12.03 -0.94
C ARG A 54 5.27 -12.58 0.30
N LEU A 55 3.98 -12.30 0.46
CA LEU A 55 3.14 -12.73 1.58
C LEU A 55 2.39 -14.03 1.24
N GLY A 56 2.34 -14.97 2.18
CA GLY A 56 1.63 -16.25 2.03
C GLY A 56 2.48 -17.45 2.44
N PRO A 57 2.04 -18.68 2.12
CA PRO A 57 0.82 -19.02 1.40
C PRO A 57 -0.47 -18.78 2.19
N PHE A 58 -1.55 -18.43 1.50
CA PHE A 58 -2.89 -18.30 2.07
C PHE A 58 -3.88 -19.29 1.43
N PRO A 59 -4.86 -19.81 2.19
CA PRO A 59 -5.83 -20.77 1.64
C PRO A 59 -6.90 -20.10 0.76
N ARG A 60 -7.17 -18.81 0.92
CA ARG A 60 -8.20 -18.07 0.18
C ARG A 60 -7.64 -16.77 -0.38
N ARG A 61 -8.15 -16.37 -1.56
CA ARG A 61 -7.86 -15.06 -2.15
C ARG A 61 -8.13 -13.90 -1.19
N SER A 62 -9.24 -13.96 -0.46
CA SER A 62 -9.63 -12.92 0.50
C SER A 62 -8.61 -12.75 1.62
N ASP A 63 -7.94 -13.83 2.04
CA ASP A 63 -6.91 -13.78 3.09
C ASP A 63 -5.64 -13.10 2.55
N ALA A 64 -5.25 -13.41 1.31
CA ALA A 64 -4.13 -12.75 0.63
C ALA A 64 -4.39 -11.24 0.40
N LEU A 65 -5.59 -10.86 -0.04
CA LEU A 65 -6.00 -9.46 -0.18
C LEU A 65 -6.02 -8.72 1.18
N SER A 66 -6.47 -9.40 2.24
CA SER A 66 -6.46 -8.81 3.58
C SER A 66 -5.03 -8.57 4.08
N ALA A 67 -4.11 -9.51 3.81
CA ALA A 67 -2.70 -9.38 4.13
C ALA A 67 -2.00 -8.30 3.30
N GLU A 68 -2.30 -8.19 2.00
CA GLU A 68 -1.85 -7.10 1.13
C GLU A 68 -2.23 -5.74 1.72
N VAL A 69 -3.52 -5.55 2.02
CA VAL A 69 -4.03 -4.27 2.55
C VAL A 69 -3.39 -3.93 3.89
N ALA A 70 -3.23 -4.91 4.78
CA ALA A 70 -2.54 -4.72 6.06
C ALA A 70 -1.08 -4.29 5.86
N TRP A 71 -0.35 -5.00 5.00
CA TRP A 71 1.05 -4.68 4.74
C TRP A 71 1.22 -3.28 4.14
N LEU A 72 0.39 -2.91 3.15
CA LEU A 72 0.44 -1.58 2.54
C LEU A 72 0.15 -0.47 3.54
N ARG A 73 -0.78 -0.69 4.47
CA ARG A 73 -1.07 0.27 5.55
C ARG A 73 0.12 0.46 6.47
N ASP A 74 0.74 -0.65 6.88
CA ASP A 74 1.77 -0.63 7.91
C ASP A 74 3.16 -0.24 7.40
N HIS A 75 3.44 -0.43 6.10
CA HIS A 75 4.79 -0.25 5.54
C HIS A 75 4.86 0.77 4.40
N TRP A 76 3.83 0.88 3.56
CA TRP A 76 3.87 1.76 2.39
C TRP A 76 3.19 3.11 2.63
N LEU A 77 2.05 3.10 3.34
CA LEU A 77 1.33 4.31 3.75
C LEU A 77 1.83 4.88 5.07
N ALA A 78 2.50 4.09 5.91
CA ALA A 78 3.02 4.59 7.17
C ALA A 78 3.90 5.82 6.90
N PRO A 79 3.63 6.96 7.57
CA PRO A 79 4.44 8.14 7.38
C PRO A 79 5.89 7.77 7.70
N SER A 80 6.78 7.98 6.73
CA SER A 80 8.20 7.98 7.02
C SER A 80 8.42 9.05 8.09
N LEU A 81 8.70 8.63 9.32
CA LEU A 81 9.21 9.53 10.35
C LEU A 81 10.54 10.04 9.82
N SER A 82 10.50 11.13 9.06
CA SER A 82 11.69 11.83 8.64
C SER A 82 12.35 12.31 9.92
N ALA A 83 13.48 11.68 10.25
CA ALA A 83 14.41 12.16 11.25
C ALA A 83 15.07 13.45 10.73
N ASP A 84 14.29 14.53 10.63
CA ASP A 84 14.86 15.87 10.51
C ASP A 84 15.22 16.37 11.90
N SER A 85 16.27 15.76 12.47
CA SER A 85 17.10 16.38 13.51
C SER A 85 18.32 16.99 12.82
N THR A 86 18.14 18.09 12.10
CA THR A 86 19.24 19.05 11.85
C THR A 86 18.65 20.45 11.68
N ALA A 87 18.38 21.10 12.81
CA ALA A 87 18.53 22.55 13.00
C ALA A 87 18.19 22.91 14.46
N LEU A 88 19.09 22.60 15.40
CA LEU A 88 19.23 23.42 16.60
C LEU A 88 20.58 24.13 16.50
N VAL A 89 20.46 25.40 16.11
CA VAL A 89 21.21 26.61 16.47
C VAL A 89 22.62 26.45 17.03
#